data_AF-A0AAD0R0J5-F1
#
_entry.id   AF-A0AAD0R0J5-F1
#
_cell.length_a   1.000
_cell.length_b   1.000
_cell.length_c   1.000
_cell.angle_alpha   90.00
_cell.angle_beta   90.00
_cell.angle_gamma   90.00
#
_symmetry.space_group_name_H-M   'P 1'
#
loop_
_entity.id
_entity.type
_entity.pdbx_description
1 polymer ?
#
loop_
_entity_poly.entity_id
_entity_poly.type
_entity_poly.pdbx_seq_one_letter_code
_entity_poly.pdbx_strand_id
1 'polypeptide(L)'
;MKSPLAGHPPTRQTTDETGLLSFKVSPRELTPNRAKLANGISAVLGLVLAGANFMPLLQARQLYLQDLVTAIGATMLGYYLLRWVTLEACRVTTRIELKMDQVKVRRLAGWASYDRRIEHRFVLLPHDETEHERRCNDLATRQAAANGQIVQPPIYYGDSFHVVLVYAGHRIDLLTVYGRSHAAAIVARLQHCDQLLDAEAKRIGAGENPHIVGEWHQTPGGLKDV
;
A
#
# COMPACT_ATOMS: atom_id res chain seq x y z
N MET A 1 7.07 17.46 19.28
CA MET A 1 7.15 15.99 19.09
C MET A 1 6.49 15.65 17.75
N LYS A 2 7.20 15.02 16.80
CA LYS A 2 6.58 14.58 15.54
C LYS A 2 5.65 13.40 15.87
N SER A 3 4.37 13.49 15.50
CA SER A 3 3.44 12.37 15.69
C SER A 3 3.93 11.14 14.92
N PRO A 4 3.97 9.94 15.52
CA PRO A 4 4.41 8.72 14.84
C PRO A 4 3.50 8.34 13.65
N LEU A 5 2.34 8.98 13.52
CA LEU A 5 1.34 8.80 12.46
C LEU A 5 1.58 9.70 11.23
N ALA A 6 2.56 10.62 11.27
CA ALA A 6 2.84 11.55 10.17
C ALA A 6 3.60 10.92 8.98
N GLY A 7 4.01 9.66 9.09
CA GLY A 7 4.68 8.91 8.03
C GLY A 7 3.72 8.26 7.03
N HIS A 8 4.28 7.64 5.99
CA HIS A 8 3.51 6.83 5.05
C HIS A 8 3.07 5.49 5.67
N PRO A 9 1.85 4.98 5.37
CA PRO A 9 0.76 5.67 4.68
C PRO A 9 0.10 6.75 5.55
N PRO A 10 -0.50 7.80 4.94
CA PRO A 10 -1.19 8.86 5.65
C PRO A 10 -2.23 8.30 6.61
N THR A 11 -2.07 8.60 7.89
CA THR A 11 -2.93 8.09 8.97
C THR A 11 -3.45 9.24 9.79
N ARG A 12 -4.77 9.31 9.97
CA ARG A 12 -5.42 10.29 10.83
C ARG A 12 -6.05 9.58 12.02
N GLN A 13 -5.70 10.02 13.21
CA GLN A 13 -6.42 9.67 14.42
C GLN A 13 -7.69 10.51 14.47
N THR A 14 -8.83 9.86 14.66
CA THR A 14 -10.14 10.49 14.79
C THR A 14 -10.86 9.92 16.00
N THR A 15 -11.87 10.64 16.46
CA THR A 15 -12.81 10.13 17.46
C THR A 15 -14.07 9.70 16.73
N ASP A 16 -14.58 8.51 17.02
CA ASP A 16 -15.82 8.00 16.46
C ASP A 16 -17.03 8.74 17.05
N GLU A 17 -18.21 8.51 16.48
CA GLU A 17 -19.50 9.07 16.95
C GLU A 17 -19.78 8.73 18.43
N THR A 18 -19.20 7.63 18.92
CA THR A 18 -19.28 7.15 20.30
C THR A 18 -18.24 7.76 21.25
N GLY A 19 -17.41 8.70 20.78
CA GLY A 19 -16.33 9.27 21.58
C GLY A 19 -15.08 8.39 21.68
N LEU A 20 -15.06 7.25 21.00
CA LEU A 20 -13.97 6.27 21.06
C LEU A 20 -12.90 6.49 20.00
N LEU A 21 -11.69 6.00 20.28
CA LEU A 21 -10.54 6.09 19.38
C LEU A 21 -10.81 5.37 18.05
N SER A 22 -10.51 6.05 16.93
CA SER A 22 -10.56 5.47 15.59
C SER A 22 -9.38 5.97 14.75
N PHE A 23 -8.97 5.16 13.78
CA PHE A 23 -7.89 5.50 12.85
C PHE A 23 -8.36 5.39 11.41
N LYS A 24 -8.08 6.42 10.61
CA LYS A 24 -8.32 6.42 9.16
C LYS A 24 -6.98 6.32 8.45
N VAL A 25 -6.74 5.20 7.81
CA VAL A 25 -5.53 4.91 7.02
C VAL A 25 -5.92 5.01 5.55
N SER A 26 -5.27 5.91 4.81
CA SER A 26 -5.57 6.18 3.40
C SER A 26 -4.34 5.98 2.53
N PRO A 27 -3.90 4.73 2.29
CA PRO A 27 -2.77 4.46 1.41
C PRO A 27 -3.12 4.86 -0.03
N ARG A 28 -2.15 5.45 -0.74
CA ARG A 28 -2.29 5.90 -2.12
C ARG A 28 -1.26 5.18 -2.97
N GLU A 29 -1.63 4.00 -3.45
CA GLU A 29 -0.69 3.06 -4.06
C GLU A 29 -1.01 2.75 -5.52
N LEU A 30 0.02 2.31 -6.23
CA LEU A 30 -0.11 1.80 -7.58
C LEU A 30 -0.47 0.31 -7.53
N THR A 31 -1.39 -0.15 -8.38
CA THR A 31 -1.70 -1.59 -8.53
C THR A 31 -0.96 -2.14 -9.77
N PRO A 32 -0.69 -3.47 -9.87
CA PRO A 32 0.02 -4.05 -11.01
C PRO A 32 -0.61 -3.69 -12.36
N ASN A 33 -1.93 -3.81 -12.49
CA ASN A 33 -2.66 -3.47 -13.71
C ASN A 33 -2.49 -1.99 -14.09
N ARG A 34 -2.44 -1.11 -13.09
CA ARG A 34 -2.27 0.33 -13.30
C ARG A 34 -0.82 0.69 -13.59
N ALA A 35 0.15 -0.02 -13.02
CA ALA A 35 1.56 0.12 -13.39
C ALA A 35 1.78 -0.27 -14.86
N LYS A 36 1.17 -1.38 -15.29
CA LYS A 36 1.17 -1.83 -16.69
C LYS A 36 0.54 -0.80 -17.62
N LEU A 37 -0.63 -0.26 -17.24
CA LEU A 37 -1.32 0.77 -18.02
C LEU A 37 -0.51 2.08 -18.08
N ALA A 38 0.04 2.54 -16.96
CA ALA A 38 0.88 3.74 -16.91
C ALA A 38 2.11 3.61 -17.80
N ASN A 39 2.79 2.46 -17.75
CA ASN A 39 3.93 2.18 -18.64
C ASN A 39 3.50 2.19 -20.11
N GLY A 40 2.36 1.57 -20.46
CA GLY A 40 1.81 1.61 -21.81
C GLY A 40 1.52 3.03 -22.31
N ILE A 41 0.82 3.84 -21.51
CA ILE A 41 0.52 5.24 -21.84
C ILE A 41 1.81 6.06 -22.00
N SER A 42 2.76 5.91 -21.07
CA SER A 42 4.03 6.64 -21.10
C SER A 42 4.86 6.29 -22.34
N ALA A 43 4.82 5.03 -22.80
CA ALA A 43 5.52 4.61 -24.01
C ALA A 43 4.92 5.25 -25.28
N VAL A 44 3.59 5.23 -25.41
CA VAL A 44 2.90 5.85 -26.57
C VAL A 44 3.14 7.36 -26.60
N LEU A 45 2.93 8.04 -25.48
CA LEU A 45 3.14 9.48 -25.38
C LEU A 45 4.63 9.86 -25.53
N GLY A 46 5.55 8.98 -25.10
CA GLY A 46 6.99 9.13 -25.32
C GLY A 46 7.37 9.08 -26.80
N LEU A 47 6.77 8.17 -27.58
CA LEU A 47 6.96 8.11 -29.03
C LEU A 47 6.42 9.37 -29.72
N VAL A 48 5.25 9.87 -29.31
CA VAL A 48 4.68 11.12 -29.83
C VAL A 48 5.60 12.30 -29.52
N LEU A 49 6.12 12.39 -28.29
CA LEU A 49 7.05 13.43 -27.88
C LEU A 49 8.36 13.38 -28.70
N ALA A 50 8.94 12.18 -28.87
CA ALA A 50 10.12 12.01 -29.69
C ALA A 50 9.84 12.44 -31.14
N GLY A 51 8.74 11.96 -31.74
CA GLY A 51 8.33 12.37 -33.08
C GLY A 51 8.22 13.89 -33.22
N ALA A 52 7.55 14.56 -32.27
CA ALA A 52 7.40 16.01 -32.28
C ALA A 52 8.75 16.76 -32.19
N ASN A 53 9.69 16.27 -31.37
CA ASN A 53 11.00 16.91 -31.20
C ASN A 53 11.96 16.64 -32.38
N PHE A 54 11.89 15.47 -33.01
CA PHE A 54 12.79 15.09 -34.10
C PHE A 54 12.25 15.44 -35.49
N MET A 55 10.93 15.60 -35.67
CA MET A 55 10.34 15.92 -36.99
C MET A 55 10.88 17.21 -37.62
N PRO A 56 11.08 18.32 -36.88
CA PRO A 56 11.66 19.54 -37.45
C PRO A 56 13.10 19.34 -37.94
N LEU A 57 13.88 18.49 -37.25
CA LEU A 57 15.26 18.18 -37.61
C LEU A 57 15.35 17.41 -38.94
N LEU A 58 14.37 16.57 -39.24
CA LEU A 58 14.29 15.83 -40.49
C LEU A 58 13.93 16.74 -41.68
N GLN A 59 13.28 17.87 -41.44
CA GLN A 59 12.90 18.86 -42.45
C GLN A 59 13.92 19.99 -42.61
N ALA A 60 14.86 20.10 -41.67
CA ALA A 60 15.87 21.15 -41.69
C ALA A 60 16.89 20.93 -42.82
N ARG A 61 17.16 21.99 -43.59
CA ARG A 61 18.14 21.96 -44.69
C ARG A 61 19.60 21.90 -44.20
N GLN A 62 19.85 22.32 -42.96
CA GLN A 62 21.15 22.27 -42.30
C GLN A 62 20.92 21.82 -40.85
N LEU A 63 21.65 20.79 -40.42
CA LEU A 63 21.53 20.22 -39.08
C LEU A 63 22.63 20.79 -38.19
N TYR A 64 22.26 21.61 -37.21
CA TYR A 64 23.19 22.12 -36.21
C TYR A 64 23.25 21.17 -35.01
N LEU A 65 24.45 20.99 -34.44
CA LEU A 65 24.66 20.12 -33.29
C LEU A 65 23.86 20.59 -32.06
N GLN A 66 23.65 21.90 -31.93
CA GLN A 66 22.83 22.48 -30.87
C GLN A 66 21.36 22.01 -30.94
N ASP A 67 20.77 21.98 -32.13
CA ASP A 67 19.37 21.55 -32.32
C ASP A 67 19.18 20.05 -32.03
N LEU A 68 20.20 19.24 -32.34
CA LEU A 68 20.20 17.82 -32.00
C LEU A 68 20.26 17.61 -30.48
N VAL A 69 21.15 18.34 -29.80
CA VAL A 69 21.30 18.25 -28.34
C VAL A 69 20.03 18.71 -27.63
N THR A 70 19.39 19.79 -28.09
CA THR A 70 18.13 20.27 -27.50
C THR A 70 17.00 19.25 -27.71
N ALA A 71 16.86 18.67 -28.90
CA ALA A 71 15.84 17.65 -29.16
C ALA A 71 16.03 16.39 -28.30
N ILE A 72 17.27 15.89 -28.15
CA ILE A 72 17.57 14.75 -27.28
C ILE A 72 17.27 15.10 -25.82
N GLY A 73 17.80 16.23 -25.33
CA GLY A 73 17.62 16.66 -23.95
C GLY A 73 16.15 16.88 -23.58
N ALA A 74 15.39 17.57 -24.44
CA ALA A 74 13.97 17.81 -24.26
C ALA A 74 13.16 16.50 -24.28
N THR A 75 13.51 15.55 -25.16
CA THR A 75 12.84 14.25 -25.22
C THR A 75 13.11 13.43 -23.97
N MET A 76 14.36 13.35 -23.50
CA MET A 76 14.71 12.59 -22.29
C MET A 76 14.04 13.17 -21.04
N LEU A 77 14.14 14.49 -20.86
CA LEU A 77 13.53 15.17 -19.71
C LEU A 77 12.01 15.09 -19.76
N GLY A 78 11.41 15.35 -20.93
CA GLY A 78 9.97 15.26 -21.12
C GLY A 78 9.44 13.85 -20.90
N TYR A 79 10.14 12.82 -21.36
CA TYR A 79 9.78 11.42 -21.11
C TYR A 79 9.84 11.07 -19.62
N TYR A 80 10.89 11.51 -18.91
CA TYR A 80 11.00 11.27 -17.47
C TYR A 80 9.85 11.91 -16.68
N LEU A 81 9.54 13.18 -16.98
CA LEU A 81 8.42 13.91 -16.37
C LEU A 81 7.08 13.26 -16.69
N LEU A 82 6.86 12.90 -17.95
CA LEU A 82 5.67 12.21 -18.42
C LEU A 82 5.48 10.86 -17.71
N ARG A 83 6.53 10.06 -17.58
CA ARG A 83 6.50 8.79 -16.86
C ARG A 83 6.17 9.00 -15.38
N TRP A 84 6.77 10.02 -14.75
CA TRP A 84 6.46 10.35 -13.37
C TRP A 84 4.99 10.75 -13.17
N VAL A 85 4.47 11.64 -14.02
CA VAL A 85 3.06 12.10 -13.99
C VAL A 85 2.10 10.94 -14.23
N THR A 86 2.36 10.09 -15.23
CA THR A 86 1.49 8.94 -15.54
C THR A 86 1.43 7.93 -14.40
N LEU A 87 2.57 7.63 -13.76
CA LEU A 87 2.61 6.76 -12.58
C LEU A 87 1.85 7.38 -11.40
N GLU A 88 2.02 8.67 -11.13
CA GLU A 88 1.36 9.35 -10.02
C GLU A 88 -0.16 9.50 -10.23
N ALA A 89 -0.59 9.75 -11.47
CA ALA A 89 -1.99 9.84 -11.85
C ALA A 89 -2.70 8.48 -11.74
N CYS A 90 -1.98 7.38 -11.96
CA CYS A 90 -2.53 6.04 -11.90
C CYS A 90 -2.70 5.50 -10.47
N ARG A 91 -2.17 6.17 -9.44
CA ARG A 91 -2.33 5.70 -8.05
C ARG A 91 -3.79 5.70 -7.58
N VAL A 92 -4.14 4.73 -6.75
CA VAL A 92 -5.46 4.59 -6.12
C VAL A 92 -5.37 4.86 -4.64
N THR A 93 -6.29 5.67 -4.14
CA THR A 93 -6.48 5.84 -2.70
C THR A 93 -7.47 4.79 -2.19
N THR A 94 -6.98 3.87 -1.36
CA THR A 94 -7.85 2.95 -0.60
C THR A 94 -8.16 3.60 0.74
N ARG A 95 -9.38 3.44 1.26
CA ARG A 95 -9.76 3.95 2.59
C ARG A 95 -10.00 2.79 3.53
N ILE A 96 -9.24 2.76 4.61
CA ILE A 96 -9.34 1.79 5.69
C ILE A 96 -9.63 2.56 6.96
N GLU A 97 -10.70 2.21 7.66
CA GLU A 97 -11.03 2.77 8.97
C GLU A 97 -10.93 1.65 10.00
N LEU A 98 -10.07 1.82 11.00
CA LEU A 98 -10.01 0.94 12.16
C LEU A 98 -10.72 1.63 13.32
N LYS A 99 -11.74 0.96 13.85
CA LYS A 99 -12.45 1.34 15.06
C LYS A 99 -12.19 0.29 16.14
N MET A 100 -12.64 0.58 17.37
CA MET A 100 -12.48 -0.33 18.50
C MET A 100 -13.13 -1.69 18.28
N ASP A 101 -14.31 -1.70 17.66
CA ASP A 101 -15.17 -2.86 17.44
C ASP A 101 -15.04 -3.44 16.03
N GLN A 102 -14.66 -2.65 15.03
CA GLN A 102 -14.70 -3.08 13.64
C GLN A 102 -13.59 -2.47 12.78
N VAL A 103 -13.23 -3.21 11.74
CA VAL A 103 -12.36 -2.75 10.65
C VAL A 103 -13.23 -2.56 9.41
N LYS A 104 -13.29 -1.33 8.88
CA LYS A 104 -14.01 -1.00 7.64
C LYS A 104 -13.04 -0.75 6.50
N VAL A 105 -13.32 -1.32 5.34
CA VAL A 105 -12.54 -1.09 4.13
C VAL A 105 -13.46 -0.71 2.97
N ARG A 106 -13.11 0.39 2.29
CA ARG A 106 -13.84 0.81 1.09
C ARG A 106 -13.48 -0.11 -0.08
N ARG A 107 -14.42 -0.95 -0.48
CA ARG A 107 -14.38 -1.74 -1.72
C ARG A 107 -15.17 -1.04 -2.83
N LEU A 108 -15.13 -1.58 -4.04
CA LEU A 108 -15.92 -1.10 -5.18
C LEU A 108 -17.42 -1.10 -4.85
N ALA A 109 -17.93 -2.21 -4.30
CA ALA A 109 -19.36 -2.42 -4.00
C ALA A 109 -19.87 -1.75 -2.71
N GLY A 110 -19.03 -1.01 -1.98
CA GLY A 110 -19.44 -0.39 -0.71
C GLY A 110 -18.35 -0.42 0.35
N TRP A 111 -18.76 -0.26 1.61
CA TRP A 111 -17.90 -0.51 2.76
C TRP A 111 -18.07 -1.96 3.20
N ALA A 112 -16.96 -2.69 3.29
CA ALA A 112 -16.93 -3.99 3.94
C ALA A 112 -16.50 -3.78 5.40
N SER A 113 -17.27 -4.31 6.34
CA SER A 113 -16.99 -4.21 7.78
C SER A 113 -16.66 -5.59 8.33
N TYR A 114 -15.65 -5.66 9.20
CA TYR A 114 -15.18 -6.89 9.85
C TYR A 114 -15.11 -6.64 11.35
N ASP A 115 -15.57 -7.59 12.18
CA ASP A 115 -15.60 -7.44 13.63
C ASP A 115 -14.21 -7.69 14.22
N ARG A 116 -13.65 -6.68 14.88
CA ARG A 116 -12.30 -6.71 15.44
C ARG A 116 -12.16 -7.66 16.64
N ARG A 117 -13.27 -8.05 17.27
CA ARG A 117 -13.27 -8.99 18.41
C ARG A 117 -12.91 -10.41 17.99
N ILE A 118 -13.07 -10.72 16.70
CA ILE A 118 -12.68 -12.01 16.14
C ILE A 118 -11.16 -11.99 15.89
N GLU A 119 -10.53 -13.16 16.05
CA GLU A 119 -9.10 -13.32 15.79
C GLU A 119 -8.75 -12.81 14.38
N HIS A 120 -7.90 -11.80 14.34
CA HIS A 120 -7.49 -11.17 13.11
C HIS A 120 -6.02 -10.76 13.13
N ARG A 121 -5.40 -10.71 11.95
CA ARG A 121 -4.04 -10.19 11.78
C ARG A 121 -3.83 -9.62 10.39
N PHE A 122 -3.04 -8.56 10.31
CA PHE A 122 -2.60 -8.00 9.02
C PHE A 122 -1.30 -8.66 8.58
N VAL A 123 -1.28 -9.20 7.36
CA VAL A 123 -0.11 -9.87 6.78
C VAL A 123 0.13 -9.37 5.36
N LEU A 124 1.37 -9.52 4.91
CA LEU A 124 1.79 -9.24 3.55
C LEU A 124 1.99 -10.55 2.80
N LEU A 125 1.31 -10.72 1.67
CA LEU A 125 1.46 -11.88 0.80
C LEU A 125 1.93 -11.46 -0.60
N PRO A 126 2.74 -12.28 -1.29
CA PRO A 126 3.05 -12.04 -2.71
C PRO A 126 1.79 -12.14 -3.57
N HIS A 127 1.80 -11.52 -4.76
CA HIS A 127 0.68 -11.59 -5.69
C HIS A 127 0.46 -13.02 -6.20
N ASP A 128 -0.80 -13.44 -6.34
CA ASP A 128 -1.11 -14.82 -6.77
C ASP A 128 -0.63 -15.10 -8.21
N GLU A 129 -0.63 -14.07 -9.05
CA GLU A 129 -0.17 -14.16 -10.46
C GLU A 129 1.36 -14.14 -10.64
N THR A 130 2.16 -13.98 -9.57
CA THR A 130 3.63 -13.92 -9.68
C THR A 130 4.22 -15.16 -10.38
N GLU A 131 3.78 -16.36 -10.00
CA GLU A 131 4.28 -17.60 -10.60
C GLU A 131 3.82 -17.81 -12.05
N HIS A 132 2.66 -17.24 -12.41
CA HIS A 132 2.20 -17.27 -13.78
C HIS A 132 3.02 -16.32 -14.67
N GLU A 133 3.21 -15.07 -14.22
CA GLU A 133 4.05 -14.08 -14.90
C GLU A 133 5.48 -14.61 -15.10
N ARG A 134 6.08 -15.20 -14.06
CA ARG A 134 7.42 -15.78 -14.13
C ARG A 134 7.54 -16.85 -15.21
N ARG A 135 6.59 -17.79 -15.26
CA ARG A 135 6.56 -18.85 -16.28
C ARG A 135 6.41 -18.29 -17.70
N CYS A 136 5.55 -17.29 -17.88
CA CYS A 136 5.37 -16.62 -19.17
C CYS A 136 6.63 -15.88 -19.61
N ASN A 137 7.29 -15.17 -18.68
CA ASN A 137 8.53 -14.45 -18.95
C ASN A 137 9.68 -15.42 -19.28
N ASP A 138 9.82 -16.51 -18.53
CA ASP A 138 10.84 -17.54 -18.80
C ASP A 138 10.67 -18.15 -20.20
N LEU A 139 9.43 -18.43 -20.60
CA LEU A 139 9.12 -18.94 -21.93
C LEU A 139 9.46 -17.92 -23.03
N ALA A 140 9.08 -16.65 -22.84
CA ALA A 140 9.38 -15.58 -23.79
C ALA A 140 10.89 -15.36 -23.95
N THR A 141 11.65 -15.37 -22.86
CA THR A 141 13.11 -15.23 -22.88
C THR A 141 13.77 -16.41 -23.59
N ARG A 142 13.31 -17.65 -23.37
CA ARG A 142 13.83 -18.83 -24.08
C ARG A 142 13.54 -18.78 -25.58
N GLN A 143 12.33 -18.37 -25.96
CA GLN A 143 11.96 -18.22 -27.37
C GLN A 143 12.78 -17.13 -28.06
N ALA A 144 12.99 -15.99 -27.42
CA ALA A 144 13.84 -14.93 -27.94
C ALA A 144 15.29 -15.42 -28.10
N ALA A 145 15.85 -16.10 -27.09
CA ALA A 145 17.21 -16.64 -27.15
C ALA A 145 17.39 -17.65 -28.29
N ALA A 146 16.39 -18.51 -28.53
CA ALA A 146 16.39 -19.43 -29.67
C ALA A 146 16.39 -18.69 -31.02
N ASN A 147 15.80 -17.50 -31.07
CA ASN A 147 15.80 -16.62 -32.25
C ASN A 147 17.00 -15.66 -32.29
N GLY A 148 18.00 -15.83 -31.42
CA GLY A 148 19.17 -14.94 -31.32
C GLY A 148 18.85 -13.54 -30.78
N GLN A 149 17.69 -13.35 -30.16
CA GLN A 149 17.24 -12.09 -29.57
C GLN A 149 17.36 -12.12 -28.05
N ILE A 150 17.67 -10.98 -27.46
CA ILE A 150 17.67 -10.79 -26.01
C ILE A 150 16.46 -9.92 -25.65
N VAL A 151 15.53 -10.48 -24.88
CA VAL A 151 14.37 -9.76 -24.35
C VAL A 151 14.38 -9.79 -22.83
N GLN A 152 14.01 -8.66 -22.23
CA GLN A 152 13.80 -8.54 -20.79
C GLN A 152 12.35 -8.12 -20.55
N PRO A 153 11.44 -9.08 -20.36
CA PRO A 153 10.04 -8.78 -20.07
C PRO A 153 9.91 -7.96 -18.77
N PRO A 154 9.02 -6.97 -18.70
CA PRO A 154 8.73 -6.26 -17.47
C PRO A 154 8.10 -7.19 -16.42
N ILE A 155 8.41 -6.95 -15.15
CA ILE A 155 7.85 -7.67 -14.00
C ILE A 155 6.84 -6.74 -13.33
N TYR A 156 5.57 -7.13 -13.31
CA TYR A 156 4.49 -6.36 -12.69
C TYR A 156 3.93 -7.06 -11.45
N TYR A 157 3.66 -8.35 -11.56
CA TYR A 157 3.07 -9.13 -10.47
C TYR A 157 4.12 -9.66 -9.50
N GLY A 158 5.34 -9.96 -9.98
CA GLY A 158 6.46 -10.33 -9.12
C GLY A 158 6.85 -9.26 -8.09
N ASP A 159 6.64 -7.99 -8.42
CA ASP A 159 6.87 -6.85 -7.53
C ASP A 159 5.59 -6.34 -6.84
N SER A 160 4.48 -7.07 -6.98
CA SER A 160 3.21 -6.74 -6.35
C SER A 160 2.92 -7.61 -5.14
N PHE A 161 2.28 -7.02 -4.14
CA PHE A 161 1.93 -7.68 -2.89
C PHE A 161 0.49 -7.38 -2.49
N HIS A 162 -0.18 -8.37 -1.91
CA HIS A 162 -1.47 -8.20 -1.26
C HIS A 162 -1.27 -7.82 0.21
N VAL A 163 -1.90 -6.74 0.62
CA VAL A 163 -2.13 -6.41 2.02
C VAL A 163 -3.39 -7.15 2.45
N VAL A 164 -3.23 -8.11 3.36
CA VAL A 164 -4.26 -9.09 3.70
C VAL A 164 -4.66 -8.96 5.16
N LEU A 165 -5.96 -9.00 5.42
CA LEU A 165 -6.52 -9.28 6.72
C LEU A 165 -6.79 -10.78 6.79
N VAL A 166 -6.07 -11.51 7.63
CA VAL A 166 -6.45 -12.88 7.99
C VAL A 166 -7.49 -12.76 9.09
N TYR A 167 -8.70 -13.21 8.84
CA TYR A 167 -9.86 -13.04 9.72
C TYR A 167 -10.50 -14.40 9.98
N ALA A 168 -10.53 -14.86 11.23
CA ALA A 168 -10.98 -16.22 11.58
C ALA A 168 -10.33 -17.32 10.69
N GLY A 169 -9.04 -17.16 10.37
CA GLY A 169 -8.32 -18.07 9.46
C GLY A 169 -8.57 -17.86 7.96
N HIS A 170 -9.51 -17.01 7.56
CA HIS A 170 -9.78 -16.71 6.15
C HIS A 170 -8.92 -15.54 5.63
N ARG A 171 -8.41 -15.68 4.41
CA ARG A 171 -7.70 -14.63 3.69
C ARG A 171 -8.68 -13.60 3.13
N ILE A 172 -8.51 -12.33 3.52
CA ILE A 172 -9.28 -11.20 3.01
C ILE A 172 -8.32 -10.16 2.46
N ASP A 173 -8.29 -10.04 1.14
CA ASP A 173 -7.43 -9.07 0.46
C ASP A 173 -8.02 -7.67 0.62
N LEU A 174 -7.26 -6.77 1.27
CA LEU A 174 -7.68 -5.39 1.52
C LEU A 174 -7.29 -4.49 0.34
N LEU A 175 -6.05 -4.61 -0.12
CA LEU A 175 -5.56 -3.95 -1.32
C LEU A 175 -4.35 -4.67 -1.91
N THR A 176 -4.07 -4.38 -3.17
CA THR A 176 -2.87 -4.82 -3.88
C THR A 176 -1.96 -3.62 -4.12
N VAL A 177 -0.68 -3.79 -3.86
CA VAL A 177 0.33 -2.71 -3.93
C VAL A 177 1.49 -3.18 -4.79
N TYR A 178 1.83 -2.38 -5.80
CA TYR A 178 3.05 -2.52 -6.59
C TYR A 178 4.21 -1.85 -5.83
N GLY A 179 5.16 -2.66 -5.38
CA GLY A 179 6.32 -2.25 -4.59
C GLY A 179 6.29 -2.77 -3.15
N ARG A 180 7.33 -3.53 -2.78
CA ARG A 180 7.44 -4.17 -1.45
C ARG A 180 7.51 -3.17 -0.29
N SER A 181 8.27 -2.09 -0.43
CA SER A 181 8.48 -1.10 0.64
C SER A 181 7.19 -0.40 1.06
N HIS A 182 6.38 0.02 0.06
CA HIS A 182 5.08 0.63 0.28
C HIS A 182 4.11 -0.34 0.94
N ALA A 183 4.03 -1.57 0.43
CA ALA A 183 3.14 -2.60 0.98
C ALA A 183 3.50 -2.95 2.44
N ALA A 184 4.80 -3.09 2.74
CA ALA A 184 5.29 -3.34 4.10
C ALA A 184 4.99 -2.17 5.05
N ALA A 185 5.15 -0.92 4.60
CA ALA A 185 4.82 0.25 5.40
C ALA A 185 3.33 0.30 5.76
N ILE A 186 2.45 -0.11 4.84
CA ILE A 186 1.01 -0.18 5.08
C ILE A 186 0.68 -1.24 6.12
N VAL A 187 1.21 -2.46 5.99
CA VAL A 187 0.99 -3.53 6.97
C VAL A 187 1.50 -3.11 8.35
N ALA A 188 2.71 -2.58 8.44
CA ALA A 188 3.28 -2.09 9.70
C ALA A 188 2.41 -1.00 10.34
N ARG A 189 1.84 -0.09 9.53
CA ARG A 189 0.93 0.94 10.02
C ARG A 189 -0.37 0.35 10.54
N LEU A 190 -0.98 -0.59 9.81
CA LEU A 190 -2.21 -1.25 10.23
C LEU A 190 -2.02 -2.00 11.54
N GLN A 191 -0.93 -2.78 11.65
CA GLN A 191 -0.55 -3.48 12.89
C GLN A 191 -0.33 -2.50 14.05
N HIS A 192 0.35 -1.38 13.81
CA HIS A 192 0.58 -0.38 14.84
C HIS A 192 -0.73 0.28 15.31
N CYS A 193 -1.62 0.66 14.39
CA CYS A 193 -2.94 1.20 14.73
C CYS A 193 -3.77 0.19 15.52
N ASP A 194 -3.71 -1.09 15.15
CA ASP A 194 -4.41 -2.16 15.85
C ASP A 194 -3.89 -2.34 17.28
N GLN A 195 -2.57 -2.35 17.48
CA GLN A 195 -1.97 -2.39 18.82
C GLN A 195 -2.39 -1.21 19.70
N LEU A 196 -2.51 -0.01 19.13
CA LEU A 196 -2.98 1.17 19.86
C LEU A 196 -4.45 1.03 20.28
N LEU A 197 -5.30 0.49 19.40
CA LEU A 197 -6.70 0.22 19.72
C LEU A 197 -6.84 -0.90 20.77
N ASP A 198 -5.97 -1.92 20.76
CA ASP A 198 -5.93 -2.95 21.80
C ASP A 198 -5.51 -2.40 23.16
N ALA A 199 -4.48 -1.53 23.16
CA ALA A 199 -4.04 -0.87 24.38
C ALA A 199 -5.16 0.01 24.97
N GLU A 200 -5.89 0.72 24.11
CA GLU A 200 -7.03 1.53 24.53
C GLU A 200 -8.20 0.66 25.02
N ALA A 201 -8.50 -0.46 24.34
CA ALA A 201 -9.56 -1.38 24.74
C ALA A 201 -9.28 -1.97 26.13
N LYS A 202 -8.01 -2.30 26.40
CA LYS A 202 -7.57 -2.74 27.73
C LYS A 202 -7.68 -1.64 28.77
N ARG A 203 -7.40 -0.37 28.45
CA ARG A 203 -7.57 0.75 29.39
C ARG A 203 -9.02 0.98 29.75
N ILE A 204 -9.91 0.98 28.76
CA ILE A 204 -11.35 1.16 28.97
C ILE A 204 -11.92 -0.03 29.75
N GLY A 205 -11.58 -1.26 29.37
CA GLY A 205 -12.01 -2.47 30.09
C GLY A 205 -11.40 -2.62 31.49
N ALA A 206 -10.19 -2.10 31.73
CA ALA A 206 -9.59 -2.04 33.06
C ALA A 206 -10.15 -0.92 33.95
N GLY A 207 -10.83 0.08 33.36
CA GLY A 207 -11.59 1.10 34.09
C GLY A 207 -12.88 0.55 34.71
N GLU A 208 -13.34 -0.62 34.24
CA GLU A 208 -14.49 -1.36 34.76
C GLU A 208 -14.03 -2.58 35.57
N ASN A 209 -13.05 -2.38 36.46
CA ASN A 209 -12.66 -3.40 37.43
C ASN A 209 -13.36 -3.09 38.77
N PRO A 210 -14.46 -3.79 39.13
CA PRO A 210 -15.16 -3.57 40.41
C PRO A 210 -14.39 -4.10 41.63
N HIS A 211 -13.13 -4.47 41.47
CA HIS A 211 -12.25 -4.89 42.55
C HIS A 211 -11.10 -3.92 42.68
N ILE A 212 -11.31 -2.81 43.39
CA ILE A 212 -10.38 -2.12 44.33
C ILE A 212 -11.16 -0.91 44.89
N VAL A 213 -12.22 -1.16 45.66
CA VAL A 213 -12.60 -0.27 46.76
C VAL A 213 -13.06 -1.16 47.91
N GLY A 214 -12.17 -1.29 48.90
CA GLY A 214 -12.51 -1.46 50.30
C GLY A 214 -13.29 -2.72 50.69
N GLU A 215 -12.57 -3.75 51.14
CA GLU A 215 -12.66 -4.25 52.53
C GLU A 215 -11.88 -5.57 52.66
N TRP A 216 -10.56 -5.45 52.75
CA TRP A 216 -9.77 -6.46 53.47
C TRP A 216 -9.72 -6.05 54.94
N HIS A 217 -10.77 -6.35 55.69
CA HIS A 217 -10.71 -6.32 57.14
C HIS A 217 -11.31 -7.58 57.77
N GLN A 218 -10.45 -8.22 58.57
CA GLN A 218 -10.66 -9.24 59.59
C GLN A 218 -10.50 -10.71 59.16
N THR A 219 -9.24 -11.15 59.19
CA THR A 219 -8.87 -12.54 59.47
C THR A 219 -9.29 -12.90 60.91
N PRO A 220 -10.02 -14.00 61.16
CA PRO A 220 -10.36 -14.43 62.51
C PRO A 220 -9.18 -15.20 63.08
N GLY A 221 -8.43 -14.59 64.00
CA GLY A 221 -7.22 -15.22 64.55
C GLY A 221 -6.55 -14.43 65.65
N GLY A 222 -7.30 -13.90 66.60
CA GLY A 222 -6.74 -13.39 67.86
C GLY A 222 -6.49 -14.54 68.82
N LEU A 223 -5.24 -15.01 68.89
CA LEU A 223 -4.77 -15.89 69.96
C LEU A 223 -4.86 -15.14 71.30
N LYS A 224 -5.54 -15.77 72.27
CA LYS A 224 -5.45 -15.42 73.68
C LYS A 224 -4.08 -15.85 74.18
N ASP A 225 -3.33 -14.94 74.80
CA ASP A 225 -2.27 -15.29 75.74
C ASP A 225 -2.17 -14.24 76.85
N VAL A 226 -2.39 -14.75 78.08
CA VAL A 226 -2.12 -14.24 79.44
C VAL A 226 -2.85 -13.00 79.93
#